data_AF-A0A960QZ36-F1
#
_entry.id   AF-A0A960QZ36-F1
#
_cell.length_a   1.000
_cell.length_b   1.000
_cell.length_c   1.000
_cell.angle_alpha   90.00
_cell.angle_beta   90.00
_cell.angle_gamma   90.00
#
_symmetry.space_group_name_H-M   'P 1'
#
loop_
_entity.id
_entity.type
_entity.pdbx_description
1 polymer ?
#
loop_
_entity_poly.entity_id
_entity_poly.type
_entity_poly.pdbx_seq_one_letter_code
_entity_poly.pdbx_strand_id
1 'polypeptide(L)'
;MNISYLTIRALTFPFSLLPFKAIHLIGRGCGTLAYYLLPHFRKRTLSNLSLAENLELPDIKKTAKASFQNLAITLLEYPKFARI
;
A
#
# COMPACT_ATOMS: atom_id res chain seq x y z
N MET A 1 7.72 22.06 -16.61
CA MET A 1 7.86 20.67 -16.12
C MET A 1 8.19 20.74 -14.64
N ASN A 2 7.35 20.16 -13.76
CA ASN A 2 7.50 20.32 -12.31
C ASN A 2 8.66 19.48 -11.77
N ILE A 3 9.52 20.05 -10.93
CA ILE A 3 10.67 19.34 -10.30
C ILE A 3 10.18 18.11 -9.54
N SER A 4 9.06 18.22 -8.82
CA SER A 4 8.43 17.12 -8.09
C SER A 4 8.08 15.92 -8.98
N TYR A 5 7.64 16.17 -10.22
CA TYR A 5 7.33 15.11 -11.17
C TYR A 5 8.58 14.34 -11.59
N LEU A 6 9.68 15.05 -11.85
CA LEU A 6 10.97 14.42 -12.21
C LEU A 6 11.52 13.61 -11.03
N THR A 7 11.44 14.13 -9.81
CA THR A 7 11.89 13.43 -8.60
C THR A 7 11.11 12.14 -8.37
N ILE A 8 9.77 12.19 -8.45
CA ILE A 8 8.94 11.00 -8.29
C ILE A 8 9.26 9.99 -9.39
N ARG A 9 9.37 10.42 -10.65
CA ARG A 9 9.67 9.52 -11.77
C ARG A 9 11.05 8.87 -11.64
N ALA A 10 12.06 9.61 -11.22
CA ALA A 10 13.40 9.08 -10.99
C ALA A 10 13.43 8.07 -9.84
N LEU A 11 12.80 8.38 -8.71
CA LEU A 11 12.74 7.49 -7.54
C LEU A 11 11.91 6.23 -7.80
N THR A 12 10.86 6.35 -8.60
CA THR A 12 9.95 5.24 -8.91
C THR A 12 10.42 4.38 -10.09
N PHE A 13 11.39 4.86 -10.87
CA PHE A 13 11.91 4.16 -12.05
C PHE A 13 12.45 2.76 -11.76
N PRO A 14 13.24 2.49 -10.71
CA PRO A 14 13.69 1.14 -10.39
C PRO A 14 12.53 0.16 -10.17
N PHE A 15 11.45 0.60 -9.56
CA PHE A 15 10.26 -0.22 -9.31
C PHE A 15 9.51 -0.56 -10.60
N SER A 16 9.56 0.31 -11.61
CA SER A 16 8.93 0.05 -12.92
C SER A 16 9.56 -1.13 -13.67
N LEU A 17 10.82 -1.47 -13.38
CA LEU A 17 11.55 -2.58 -14.00
C LEU A 17 11.30 -3.91 -13.30
N LEU A 18 10.72 -3.90 -12.10
CA LEU A 18 10.52 -5.11 -11.32
C LEU A 18 9.32 -5.95 -11.83
N PRO A 19 9.42 -7.29 -11.76
CA PRO A 19 8.29 -8.16 -12.04
C PRO A 19 7.20 -7.97 -10.98
N PHE A 20 5.93 -8.18 -11.37
CA PHE A 20 4.79 -8.00 -10.45
C PHE A 20 4.90 -8.83 -9.17
N LYS A 21 5.52 -10.02 -9.24
CA LYS A 21 5.78 -10.86 -8.07
C LYS A 21 6.70 -10.18 -7.04
N ALA A 22 7.74 -9.49 -7.51
CA ALA A 22 8.68 -8.78 -6.63
C ALA A 22 8.01 -7.55 -5.99
N ILE A 23 7.23 -6.79 -6.77
CA ILE A 23 6.44 -5.66 -6.27
C ILE A 23 5.48 -6.12 -5.17
N HIS A 24 4.77 -7.22 -5.38
CA HIS A 24 3.87 -7.79 -4.37
C HIS A 24 4.60 -8.23 -3.10
N LEU A 25 5.77 -8.84 -3.23
CA LEU A 25 6.58 -9.28 -2.08
C LEU A 25 7.03 -8.07 -1.25
N ILE A 26 7.60 -7.06 -1.92
CA ILE A 26 8.07 -5.82 -1.28
C ILE A 26 6.87 -5.08 -0.66
N GLY A 27 5.78 -4.90 -1.40
CA GLY A 27 4.56 -4.23 -0.93
C GLY A 27 3.94 -4.90 0.30
N ARG A 28 3.89 -6.25 0.34
CA ARG A 28 3.44 -6.98 1.55
C ARG A 28 4.36 -6.73 2.74
N GLY A 29 5.67 -6.71 2.51
CA GLY A 29 6.67 -6.38 3.54
C GLY A 29 6.48 -4.95 4.08
N CYS A 30 6.51 -3.96 3.19
CA CYS A 30 6.33 -2.55 3.51
C CYS A 30 4.99 -2.29 4.20
N GLY A 31 3.88 -2.84 3.70
CA GLY A 31 2.57 -2.67 4.32
C GLY A 31 2.46 -3.34 5.69
N THR A 32 3.12 -4.48 5.89
CA THR A 32 3.22 -5.11 7.21
C THR A 32 4.01 -4.25 8.18
N LEU A 33 5.18 -3.73 7.77
CA LEU A 33 5.96 -2.81 8.58
C LEU A 33 5.17 -1.55 8.92
N ALA A 34 4.51 -0.94 7.94
CA ALA A 34 3.66 0.24 8.12
C ALA A 34 2.53 -0.04 9.14
N TYR A 35 1.90 -1.21 9.10
CA TYR A 35 0.86 -1.57 10.05
C TYR A 35 1.34 -1.56 11.52
N TYR A 36 2.60 -1.91 11.78
CA TYR A 36 3.15 -1.91 13.14
C TYR A 36 3.82 -0.58 13.52
N LEU A 37 4.49 0.07 12.57
CA LEU A 37 5.23 1.32 12.81
C LEU A 37 4.34 2.57 12.83
N LEU A 38 3.16 2.51 12.22
CA LEU A 38 2.24 3.64 12.09
C LEU A 38 0.95 3.42 12.92
N PRO A 39 1.03 3.41 14.27
CA PRO A 39 -0.11 3.07 15.13
C PRO A 39 -1.29 4.03 14.99
N HIS A 40 -1.02 5.30 14.67
CA HIS A 40 -2.07 6.31 14.42
C HIS A 40 -2.98 5.92 13.25
N PHE A 41 -2.39 5.57 12.11
CA PHE A 41 -3.13 5.13 10.93
C PHE A 41 -3.80 3.78 11.17
N ARG A 42 -3.13 2.86 11.88
CA ARG A 42 -3.74 1.58 12.26
C ARG A 42 -5.04 1.76 13.03
N LYS A 43 -5.05 2.64 14.05
CA LYS A 43 -6.26 2.94 14.85
C LYS A 43 -7.39 3.48 13.98
N ARG A 44 -7.09 4.41 13.07
CA ARG A 44 -8.10 4.94 12.12
C ARG A 44 -8.66 3.86 11.22
N THR A 45 -7.81 3.02 10.62
CA THR A 45 -8.27 1.93 9.76
C THR A 45 -9.17 0.96 10.53
N LEU A 46 -8.81 0.59 11.76
CA LEU A 46 -9.64 -0.27 12.60
C LEU A 46 -10.99 0.38 12.94
N SER A 47 -10.99 1.67 13.29
CA SER A 47 -12.22 2.42 13.57
C SER A 47 -13.12 2.51 12.34
N ASN A 48 -12.55 2.72 11.15
CA ASN A 48 -13.32 2.79 9.91
C ASN A 48 -13.93 1.42 9.56
N LEU A 49 -13.17 0.34 9.78
CA LEU A 49 -13.67 -1.02 9.54
C LEU A 49 -14.73 -1.44 10.56
N SER A 50 -14.65 -0.98 11.81
CA SER A 50 -15.69 -1.27 12.82
C SER A 50 -17.00 -0.53 12.55
N LEU A 51 -16.97 0.60 11.85
CA LEU A 51 -18.17 1.33 11.42
C LEU A 51 -18.80 0.75 10.15
N ALA A 52 -18.08 -0.15 9.46
CA ALA A 52 -18.59 -0.81 8.26
C ALA A 52 -19.51 -1.98 8.64
N GLU A 53 -20.64 -1.67 9.30
CA GLU A 53 -21.58 -2.64 9.89
C GLU A 53 -22.18 -3.64 8.88
N ASN A 54 -22.16 -3.29 7.58
CA ASN A 54 -22.69 -4.13 6.50
C ASN A 54 -21.66 -5.10 5.88
N LEU A 55 -20.40 -5.06 6.33
CA LEU A 55 -19.38 -6.00 5.87
C LEU A 55 -19.19 -7.08 6.93
N GLU A 56 -19.56 -8.32 6.59
CA GLU A 56 -19.20 -9.51 7.37
C GLU A 56 -17.67 -9.72 7.28
N LEU A 57 -16.92 -9.01 8.13
CA LEU A 57 -15.48 -9.13 8.23
C LEU A 57 -15.14 -10.22 9.24
N PRO A 58 -14.62 -11.39 8.81
CA PRO A 58 -14.32 -12.50 9.72
C PRO A 58 -13.21 -12.16 10.73
N ASP A 59 -12.31 -11.22 10.40
CA ASP A 59 -11.32 -10.68 11.33
C ASP A 59 -10.92 -9.24 10.92
N ILE A 60 -11.38 -8.26 11.69
CA ILE A 60 -11.12 -6.82 11.46
C ILE A 60 -9.61 -6.52 11.46
N LYS A 61 -8.80 -7.15 12.31
CA LYS A 61 -7.36 -6.90 12.39
C LYS A 61 -6.63 -7.45 11.17
N LYS A 62 -7.02 -8.64 10.74
CA LYS A 62 -6.49 -9.26 9.51
C LYS A 62 -6.84 -8.41 8.29
N THR A 63 -8.09 -7.96 8.19
CA THR A 63 -8.55 -7.06 7.11
C THR A 63 -7.81 -5.73 7.15
N ALA A 64 -7.64 -5.11 8.33
CA ALA A 64 -6.87 -3.88 8.46
C ALA A 64 -5.43 -4.05 7.94
N LYS A 65 -4.72 -5.10 8.37
CA LYS A 65 -3.37 -5.39 7.90
C LYS A 65 -3.33 -5.61 6.39
N ALA A 66 -4.30 -6.35 5.84
CA ALA A 66 -4.42 -6.58 4.40
C ALA A 66 -4.63 -5.27 3.63
N SER A 67 -5.42 -4.33 4.16
CA SER A 67 -5.58 -2.99 3.56
C SER A 67 -4.28 -2.20 3.50
N PHE A 68 -3.43 -2.26 4.54
CA PHE A 68 -2.09 -1.63 4.51
C PHE A 68 -1.18 -2.29 3.46
N GLN A 69 -1.20 -3.61 3.36
CA GLN A 69 -0.45 -4.35 2.35
C GLN A 69 -0.91 -3.99 0.93
N ASN A 70 -2.21 -3.97 0.68
CA ASN A 70 -2.78 -3.62 -0.63
C ASN A 70 -2.47 -2.18 -1.01
N LEU A 71 -2.55 -1.24 -0.07
CA LEU A 71 -2.17 0.15 -0.32
C LEU A 71 -0.70 0.27 -0.72
N ALA A 72 0.20 -0.40 0.00
CA ALA A 72 1.62 -0.41 -0.32
C ALA A 72 1.91 -1.06 -1.68
N ILE A 73 1.26 -2.18 -2.00
CA ILE A 73 1.36 -2.81 -3.33
C ILE A 73 0.91 -1.83 -4.41
N THR A 74 -0.28 -1.24 -4.26
CA THR A 74 -0.87 -0.31 -5.23
C THR A 74 0.09 0.85 -5.52
N LEU A 75 0.67 1.46 -4.47
CA LEU A 75 1.66 2.53 -4.61
C LEU A 75 2.91 2.11 -5.40
N LEU A 76 3.36 0.87 -5.24
CA LEU A 76 4.51 0.33 -5.97
C LEU A 76 4.16 -0.15 -7.38
N GLU A 77 2.89 -0.41 -7.68
CA GLU A 77 2.41 -0.76 -9.02
C GLU A 77 2.17 0.48 -9.90
N TYR A 78 1.79 1.62 -9.32
CA TYR A 78 1.57 2.89 -10.03
C TYR A 78 2.67 3.26 -11.04
N PRO A 79 3.98 3.18 -10.70
CA PRO A 79 5.06 3.48 -11.64
C PRO A 79 5.10 2.59 -12.87
N LYS A 80 4.58 1.37 -12.75
CA LYS A 80 4.52 0.40 -13.84
C LYS A 80 3.37 0.70 -14.79
N PHE A 81 2.21 1.08 -14.26
CA PHE A 81 1.07 1.54 -15.05
C PHE A 81 1.34 2.89 -15.74
N ALA A 82 2.13 3.78 -15.13
CA ALA A 82 2.52 5.05 -15.74
C ALA A 82 3.39 4.91 -17.02
N ARG A 83 3.82 3.69 -17.37
CA ARG A 83 4.57 3.38 -18.59
C ARG A 83 3.71 2.78 -19.71
N ILE A 84 2.51 2.29 -19.38
CA ILE A 84 1.55 1.69 -20.33
C ILE A 84 0.74 2.83 -20.94
#